data_AF-A0A5B8ZAS8-F1
#
_entry.id   AF-A0A5B8ZAS8-F1
#
_cell.length_a   1.000
_cell.length_b   1.000
_cell.length_c   1.000
_cell.angle_alpha   90.00
_cell.angle_beta   90.00
_cell.angle_gamma   90.00
#
_symmetry.space_group_name_H-M   'P 1'
#
loop_
_entity.id
_entity.type
_entity.pdbx_description
1 polymer ?
#
loop_
_entity_poly.entity_id
_entity_poly.type
_entity_poly.pdbx_seq_one_letter_code
_entity_poly.pdbx_strand_id
1 'polypeptide(L)'
;MSSANELSLQQKMEKIFHNTCVTWQNCTESNIQSFLEQCQEHSIDSQYCMSWVEQHKSQIPDWKDVSRVSLDWINQHTSTGSPISFTE
;
A
#
# COMPACT_ATOMS: atom_id res chain seq x y z
N MET A 1 -20.31 16.23 5.70
CA MET A 1 -20.42 14.82 6.13
C MET A 1 -19.37 14.03 5.38
N SER A 2 -18.11 14.04 5.83
CA SER A 2 -16.99 13.43 5.08
C SER A 2 -16.19 12.43 5.92
N SER A 3 -16.15 12.62 7.24
CA SER A 3 -15.31 11.85 8.16
C SER A 3 -15.76 10.39 8.37
N ALA A 4 -17.05 10.07 8.20
CA ALA A 4 -17.55 8.71 8.43
C ALA A 4 -17.12 7.73 7.32
N ASN A 5 -16.97 8.21 6.09
CA ASN A 5 -16.57 7.37 4.96
C ASN A 5 -15.06 7.13 4.98
N GLU A 6 -14.27 8.15 5.34
CA GLU A 6 -12.81 8.06 5.48
C GLU A 6 -12.40 7.14 6.64
N LEU A 7 -13.06 7.24 7.79
CA LEU A 7 -12.85 6.30 8.91
C LEU A 7 -13.13 4.85 8.49
N SER A 8 -14.20 4.62 7.72
CA SER A 8 -14.54 3.28 7.25
C SER A 8 -13.53 2.72 6.24
N LEU A 9 -12.92 3.58 5.42
CA LEU A 9 -11.88 3.20 4.46
C LEU A 9 -10.58 2.84 5.18
N GLN A 10 -10.16 3.70 6.10
CA GLN A 10 -8.95 3.45 6.90
C GLN A 10 -9.09 2.16 7.71
N GLN A 11 -10.24 1.91 8.34
CA GLN A 11 -10.49 0.66 9.08
C GLN A 11 -10.42 -0.59 8.20
N LYS A 12 -10.90 -0.53 6.95
CA LYS A 12 -10.78 -1.65 6.01
C LYS A 12 -9.32 -1.90 5.65
N MET A 13 -8.59 -0.83 5.32
CA MET A 13 -7.17 -0.91 5.00
C MET A 13 -6.35 -1.44 6.19
N GLU A 14 -6.56 -0.94 7.40
CA GLU A 14 -5.89 -1.44 8.61
C GLU A 14 -6.16 -2.94 8.83
N LYS A 15 -7.39 -3.39 8.58
CA LYS A 15 -7.74 -4.81 8.65
C LYS A 15 -6.99 -5.64 7.61
N ILE A 16 -6.90 -5.16 6.37
CA ILE A 16 -6.14 -5.81 5.30
C ILE A 16 -4.65 -5.88 5.67
N PHE A 17 -4.10 -4.79 6.20
CA PHE A 17 -2.71 -4.72 6.67
C PHE A 17 -2.45 -5.75 7.77
N HIS A 18 -3.33 -5.82 8.77
CA HIS A 18 -3.20 -6.77 9.86
C HIS A 18 -3.37 -8.23 9.39
N ASN A 19 -4.19 -8.47 8.37
CA ASN A 19 -4.33 -9.82 7.81
C ASN A 19 -3.11 -10.28 7.00
N THR A 20 -2.38 -9.35 6.40
CA THR A 20 -1.27 -9.64 5.48
C THR A 20 0.08 -9.53 6.18
N CYS A 21 0.43 -8.34 6.67
CA CYS A 21 1.69 -8.10 7.36
C CYS A 21 1.66 -8.54 8.83
N VAL A 22 0.47 -8.60 9.47
CA VAL A 22 0.27 -8.86 10.91
C VAL A 22 0.82 -7.74 11.79
N THR A 23 2.10 -7.43 11.65
CA THR A 23 2.79 -6.32 12.29
C THR A 23 3.67 -5.58 11.28
N TRP A 24 4.04 -4.33 11.60
CA TRP A 24 4.99 -3.56 10.79
C TRP A 24 6.33 -4.29 10.61
N GLN A 25 6.80 -4.96 11.66
CA GLN A 25 8.08 -5.68 11.62
C GLN A 25 8.05 -6.95 10.76
N ASN A 26 6.86 -7.49 10.51
CA ASN A 26 6.67 -8.68 9.68
C ASN A 26 6.18 -8.32 8.27
N CYS A 27 6.20 -7.03 7.91
CA CYS A 27 5.82 -6.56 6.59
C CYS A 27 7.01 -6.65 5.64
N THR A 28 7.18 -7.82 5.03
CA THR A 28 8.23 -8.12 4.04
C THR A 28 7.75 -7.80 2.61
N GLU A 29 8.64 -7.95 1.62
CA GLU A 29 8.34 -7.79 0.18
C GLU A 29 7.11 -8.57 -0.26
N SER A 30 6.98 -9.84 0.16
CA SER A 30 5.84 -10.69 -0.18
C SER A 30 4.55 -10.20 0.47
N ASN A 31 4.64 -9.80 1.74
CA ASN A 31 3.46 -9.41 2.53
C ASN A 31 2.91 -8.06 2.05
N ILE A 32 3.79 -7.14 1.66
CA ILE A 32 3.36 -5.84 1.13
C ILE A 32 2.69 -5.98 -0.25
N GLN A 33 3.14 -6.92 -1.09
CA GLN A 33 2.46 -7.21 -2.35
C GLN A 33 1.04 -7.75 -2.11
N SER A 34 0.90 -8.72 -1.19
CA SER A 34 -0.41 -9.24 -0.81
C SER A 34 -1.30 -8.16 -0.18
N PHE A 35 -0.73 -7.22 0.57
CA PHE A 35 -1.45 -6.06 1.10
C PHE A 35 -2.01 -5.18 -0.02
N LEU A 36 -1.18 -4.84 -1.02
CA LEU A 36 -1.58 -3.99 -2.15
C LEU A 36 -2.62 -4.66 -3.06
N GLU A 37 -2.50 -5.97 -3.26
CA GLU A 37 -3.47 -6.79 -3.99
C GLU A 37 -4.83 -6.80 -3.28
N GLN A 38 -4.86 -7.10 -1.97
CA GLN A 38 -6.10 -7.07 -1.21
C GLN A 38 -6.70 -5.67 -1.12
N CYS A 39 -5.89 -4.61 -1.07
CA CYS A 39 -6.40 -3.24 -1.19
C CYS A 39 -7.20 -3.10 -2.50
N GLN A 40 -6.65 -3.52 -3.62
CA GLN A 40 -7.31 -3.46 -4.92
C GLN A 40 -8.59 -4.32 -4.98
N GLU A 41 -8.56 -5.55 -4.44
CA GLU A 41 -9.73 -6.42 -4.35
C GLU A 41 -10.87 -5.83 -3.52
N HIS A 42 -10.54 -5.05 -2.48
CA HIS A 42 -11.49 -4.35 -1.63
C HIS A 42 -11.89 -2.96 -2.17
N SER A 43 -11.57 -2.66 -3.43
CA SER A 43 -11.81 -1.36 -4.09
C SER A 43 -11.16 -0.18 -3.36
N ILE A 44 -10.01 -0.42 -2.74
CA ILE A 44 -9.14 0.59 -2.11
C ILE A 44 -7.98 0.85 -3.07
N ASP A 45 -7.68 2.13 -3.28
CA ASP A 45 -6.56 2.52 -4.12
C ASP A 45 -5.22 2.04 -3.50
N SER A 46 -4.46 1.24 -4.24
CA SER A 46 -3.19 0.68 -3.76
C SER A 46 -2.14 1.77 -3.50
N GLN A 47 -2.20 2.91 -4.18
CA GLN A 47 -1.34 4.06 -3.93
C GLN A 47 -1.74 4.81 -2.65
N TYR A 48 -3.04 4.86 -2.33
CA TYR A 48 -3.52 5.31 -1.01
C TYR A 48 -3.02 4.39 0.10
N CYS A 49 -3.16 3.07 -0.08
CA CYS A 49 -2.63 2.08 0.87
C CYS A 49 -1.12 2.26 1.10
N MET A 50 -0.34 2.45 0.03
CA MET A 50 1.11 2.68 0.13
C MET A 50 1.46 4.00 0.84
N SER A 51 0.71 5.07 0.56
CA SER A 51 0.90 6.37 1.23
C SER A 51 0.65 6.27 2.74
N TRP A 52 -0.27 5.40 3.17
CA TRP A 52 -0.49 5.13 4.59
C TRP A 52 0.66 4.32 5.21
N VAL A 53 1.10 3.26 4.55
CA VAL A 53 2.24 2.43 5.01
C VAL A 53 3.52 3.26 5.13
N GLU A 54 3.75 4.21 4.20
CA GLU A 54 4.92 5.09 4.25
C GLU A 54 5.00 5.92 5.54
N GLN A 55 3.86 6.30 6.13
CA GLN A 55 3.84 7.02 7.41
C GLN A 55 4.42 6.17 8.56
N HIS A 56 4.44 4.86 8.40
CA HIS A 56 4.94 3.88 9.37
C HIS A 56 6.27 3.24 8.95
N LYS A 57 6.94 3.78 7.92
CA LYS A 57 8.21 3.25 7.39
C LYS A 57 9.31 3.02 8.42
N SER A 58 9.31 3.79 9.51
CA SER A 58 10.27 3.65 10.61
C SER A 58 10.13 2.34 11.38
N GLN A 59 8.98 1.67 11.29
CA GLN A 59 8.68 0.42 11.98
C GLN A 59 8.86 -0.81 11.08
N ILE A 60 9.07 -0.59 9.78
CA ILE A 60 9.20 -1.64 8.77
C ILE A 60 10.69 -1.90 8.53
N PRO A 61 11.20 -3.11 8.82
CA PRO A 61 12.56 -3.48 8.47
C PRO A 61 12.71 -3.51 6.96
N ASP A 62 13.92 -3.21 6.47
CA ASP A 62 14.24 -3.24 5.05
C ASP A 62 13.26 -2.41 4.20
N TRP A 63 12.80 -1.27 4.76
CA TRP A 63 11.84 -0.38 4.13
C TRP A 63 12.21 0.00 2.68
N LYS A 64 13.49 0.14 2.38
CA LYS A 64 13.93 0.44 1.00
C LYS A 64 13.47 -0.63 0.02
N ASP A 65 13.64 -1.91 0.34
CA ASP A 65 13.23 -3.01 -0.51
C ASP A 65 11.72 -3.16 -0.55
N VAL A 66 11.06 -3.09 0.61
CA VAL A 66 9.59 -3.08 0.71
C VAL A 66 9.00 -1.97 -0.16
N SER A 67 9.49 -0.73 -0.04
CA SER A 67 9.02 0.41 -0.82
C SER A 67 9.26 0.25 -2.32
N ARG A 68 10.41 -0.30 -2.71
CA ARG A 68 10.76 -0.54 -4.11
C ARG A 68 9.80 -1.55 -4.73
N VAL A 69 9.58 -2.67 -4.05
CA VAL A 69 8.68 -3.74 -4.50
C VAL A 69 7.23 -3.26 -4.56
N SER A 70 6.78 -2.47 -3.57
CA SER A 70 5.46 -1.86 -3.60
C SER A 70 5.23 -0.95 -4.80
N LEU A 71 6.20 -0.06 -5.07
CA LEU A 71 6.12 0.86 -6.21
C LEU A 71 6.12 0.11 -7.54
N ASP A 72 6.96 -0.92 -7.67
CA ASP A 72 6.98 -1.80 -8.85
C ASP A 72 5.65 -2.51 -9.05
N TRP A 73 5.08 -3.07 -7.99
CA TRP A 73 3.76 -3.72 -8.02
C TRP A 73 2.66 -2.74 -8.43
N ILE A 74 2.62 -1.54 -7.84
CA ILE A 74 1.64 -0.50 -8.18
C ILE A 74 1.74 -0.10 -9.65
N ASN A 75 2.96 0.10 -10.16
CA ASN A 75 3.18 0.45 -11.57
C ASN A 75 2.70 -0.65 -12.53
N GLN A 76 2.73 -1.91 -12.11
CA GLN A 76 2.27 -3.05 -12.91
C GLN A 76 0.75 -3.27 -12.82
N HIS A 77 0.14 -3.05 -11.66
CA HIS A 77 -1.24 -3.46 -11.37
C HIS A 77 -2.25 -2.31 -11.38
N THR A 78 -1.79 -1.09 -11.10
CA THR A 78 -2.59 0.10 -11.34
C THR A 78 -2.28 0.56 -12.75
N SER A 79 -3.23 0.36 -13.67
CA SER A 79 -3.26 1.09 -14.95
C SER A 79 -3.60 2.55 -14.68
N THR A 80 -2.76 3.23 -13.88
CA THR A 80 -2.69 4.68 -13.91
C THR A 80 -2.01 5.00 -15.23
N GLY A 81 -2.83 5.09 -16.29
CA GLY A 81 -2.41 5.49 -17.60
C GLY A 81 -1.70 6.84 -17.52
N SER A 82 -0.38 6.83 -17.48
CA SER A 82 0.54 7.72 -18.16
C SER A 82 1.96 7.31 -17.78
N PRO A 83 2.85 7.04 -18.74
CA PRO A 83 4.27 7.08 -18.44
C PRO A 83 4.58 8.47 -17.88
N ILE A 84 5.07 8.54 -16.64
CA ILE A 84 5.76 9.75 -16.19
C ILE A 84 7.07 9.77 -16.97
N SER A 85 7.01 10.36 -18.17
CA SER A 85 8.19 10.71 -18.95
C SER A 85 8.89 11.82 -18.16
N PHE A 86 9.84 11.44 -17.30
CA PHE A 86 10.87 12.34 -16.83
C PHE A 86 11.64 12.78 -18.07
N THR A 87 11.19 13.88 -18.67
CA THR A 87 11.93 14.53 -19.75
C THR A 87 12.93 15.43 -19.03
N GLU A 88 14.22 15.11 -19.21
CA GLU A 88 15.37 15.97 -18.88
C GLU A 88 15.24 17.36 -19.49
#